data_AF-A0A178AMU2-F1
#
_entry.id   AF-A0A178AMU2-F1
#
_cell.length_a   1.000
_cell.length_b   1.000
_cell.length_c   1.000
_cell.angle_alpha   90.00
_cell.angle_beta   90.00
_cell.angle_gamma   90.00
#
_symmetry.space_group_name_H-M   'P 1'
#
loop_
_entity.id
_entity.type
_entity.pdbx_description
1 polymer ?
#
loop_
_entity_poly.entity_id
_entity_poly.type
_entity_poly.pdbx_seq_one_letter_code
_entity_poly.pdbx_strand_id
1 'polypeptide(L)'
;MSSLTPPSSGNMTPDFRAALAARLRGQIFIVPDVLRTIYKNSSSRLNDTDFLTRRLDAWLEKYVPTVSQRSKQHFIERRARNIGIYPILTTFSWGYGIKLPEWVWDHDYAQAMIREVSVSMGLYNDLVSLKKELKADEVDNIIPILVYHHNISAQDAVNVTLEMLKESYKSFNAAVERLERAVDAESKEVKRDVEILVDACVDTLVGNVTWSLAIPRYLPRTAFSDGSLGFQFVL
;
A
#
# COMPACT_ATOMS: atom_id res chain seq x y z
N MET A 1 -13.99 47.45 -16.26
CA MET A 1 -12.57 47.08 -16.39
C MET A 1 -11.99 46.92 -14.99
N SER A 2 -11.97 45.69 -14.47
CA SER A 2 -11.38 45.39 -13.16
C SER A 2 -10.11 44.60 -13.41
N SER A 3 -8.97 45.23 -13.15
CA SER A 3 -7.63 44.64 -13.31
C SER A 3 -7.40 43.58 -12.24
N LEU A 4 -7.24 42.33 -12.65
CA LEU A 4 -6.77 41.24 -11.80
C LEU A 4 -5.28 41.45 -11.52
N THR A 5 -4.95 41.87 -10.30
CA THR A 5 -3.62 41.71 -9.74
C THR A 5 -3.30 40.21 -9.60
N PRO A 6 -2.08 39.76 -9.95
CA PRO A 6 -1.69 38.38 -9.73
C PRO A 6 -1.62 38.07 -8.23
N PRO A 7 -1.95 36.85 -7.79
CA PRO A 7 -1.86 36.50 -6.39
C PRO A 7 -0.41 36.57 -5.93
N SER A 8 -0.21 37.26 -4.80
CA SER A 8 1.04 37.36 -4.07
C SER A 8 1.70 35.99 -3.93
N SER A 9 3.00 35.93 -4.22
CA SER A 9 3.88 34.78 -4.00
C SER A 9 3.79 34.27 -2.57
N GLY A 10 2.86 33.35 -2.33
CA GLY A 10 2.81 32.57 -1.11
C GLY A 10 4.10 31.77 -1.02
N ASN A 11 4.78 31.87 0.12
CA ASN A 11 5.99 31.14 0.48
C ASN A 11 6.09 29.80 -0.25
N MET A 12 6.92 29.72 -1.28
CA MET A 12 7.26 28.43 -1.88
C MET A 12 7.94 27.62 -0.79
N THR A 13 7.30 26.52 -0.39
CA THR A 13 7.93 25.49 0.43
C THR A 13 9.25 25.12 -0.26
N PRO A 14 10.39 25.15 0.43
CA PRO A 14 11.66 24.86 -0.23
C PRO A 14 11.65 23.45 -0.83
N ASP A 15 12.20 23.29 -2.03
CA ASP A 15 12.32 21.98 -2.68
C ASP A 15 13.52 21.22 -2.10
N PHE A 16 13.24 20.17 -1.33
CA PHE A 16 14.27 19.37 -0.65
C PHE A 16 14.65 18.09 -1.43
N ARG A 17 14.08 17.83 -2.61
CA ARG A 17 14.23 16.55 -3.33
C ARG A 17 15.69 16.19 -3.60
N ALA A 18 16.44 17.12 -4.19
CA ALA A 18 17.84 16.88 -4.57
C ALA A 18 18.74 16.63 -3.35
N ALA A 19 18.52 17.37 -2.26
CA ALA A 19 19.27 17.21 -1.01
C ALA A 19 18.98 15.86 -0.35
N LEU A 20 17.72 15.41 -0.39
CA LEU A 20 17.30 14.14 0.16
C LEU A 20 17.83 12.96 -0.66
N ALA A 21 17.76 13.04 -1.99
CA ALA A 21 18.37 12.05 -2.89
C ALA A 21 19.89 11.95 -2.65
N ALA A 22 20.59 13.07 -2.45
CA ALA A 22 22.02 13.07 -2.15
C ALA A 22 22.35 12.40 -0.81
N ARG A 23 21.52 12.58 0.23
CA ARG A 23 21.70 11.92 1.54
C ARG A 23 21.51 10.41 1.48
N LEU A 24 20.63 9.94 0.61
CA LEU A 24 20.28 8.51 0.50
C LEU A 24 21.32 7.72 -0.31
N ARG A 25 22.04 8.36 -1.24
CA ARG A 25 23.06 7.71 -2.09
C ARG A 25 24.20 7.10 -1.28
N GLY A 26 24.63 5.91 -1.68
CA GLY A 26 25.74 5.17 -1.08
C GLY A 26 25.38 4.38 0.19
N GLN A 27 24.14 4.47 0.69
CA GLN A 27 23.68 3.69 1.85
C GLN A 27 23.27 2.27 1.43
N ILE A 28 23.55 1.29 2.30
CA ILE A 28 23.12 -0.10 2.15
C ILE A 28 21.80 -0.28 2.91
N PHE A 29 20.81 -0.83 2.22
CA PHE A 29 19.51 -1.15 2.80
C PHE A 29 19.34 -2.65 2.87
N ILE A 30 18.86 -3.15 4.00
CA ILE A 30 18.53 -4.55 4.20
C ILE A 30 17.04 -4.65 4.52
N VAL A 31 16.28 -5.35 3.67
CA VAL A 31 14.88 -5.69 3.91
C VAL A 31 14.80 -7.20 4.17
N PRO A 32 14.33 -7.63 5.35
CA PRO A 32 14.24 -9.06 5.67
C PRO A 32 13.13 -9.74 4.86
N ASP A 33 13.10 -11.08 4.89
CA ASP A 33 12.03 -11.87 4.27
C ASP A 33 10.67 -11.55 4.91
N VAL A 34 9.91 -10.65 4.28
CA VAL A 34 8.62 -10.18 4.78
C VAL A 34 7.55 -11.28 4.75
N LEU A 35 7.62 -12.23 3.82
CA LEU A 35 6.68 -13.36 3.77
C LEU A 35 6.85 -14.25 5.01
N ARG A 36 8.10 -14.57 5.36
CA ARG A 36 8.41 -15.42 6.52
C ARG A 36 8.26 -14.71 7.85
N THR A 37 8.50 -13.40 7.89
CA THR A 37 8.52 -12.61 9.14
C THR A 37 7.20 -11.94 9.47
N ILE A 38 6.40 -11.53 8.48
CA ILE A 38 5.13 -10.81 8.68
C ILE A 38 3.94 -11.68 8.27
N TYR A 39 3.92 -12.23 7.07
CA TYR A 39 2.76 -12.97 6.51
C TYR A 39 2.82 -14.50 6.72
N LYS A 40 3.41 -14.94 7.81
CA LYS A 40 3.68 -16.37 8.10
C LYS A 40 2.39 -17.22 7.97
N ASN A 41 2.45 -18.31 7.19
CA ASN A 41 1.39 -19.31 6.94
C ASN A 41 0.28 -18.97 5.92
N SER A 42 0.50 -18.04 4.99
CA SER A 42 -0.50 -17.63 3.98
C SER A 42 -0.28 -18.29 2.59
N SER A 43 -1.33 -18.62 1.80
CA SER A 43 -1.23 -19.28 0.47
C SER A 43 -2.24 -18.78 -0.57
N SER A 44 -1.85 -18.57 -1.85
CA SER A 44 -2.66 -17.88 -2.90
C SER A 44 -3.18 -18.71 -4.08
N ARG A 45 -4.27 -18.25 -4.76
CA ARG A 45 -4.80 -18.78 -6.05
C ARG A 45 -5.23 -17.65 -7.05
N LEU A 46 -5.20 -17.89 -8.37
CA LEU A 46 -5.41 -16.87 -9.46
C LEU A 46 -6.47 -17.30 -10.50
N ASN A 47 -7.27 -16.39 -11.08
CA ASN A 47 -8.16 -16.57 -12.28
C ASN A 47 -8.64 -15.26 -12.99
N ASP A 48 -9.18 -15.40 -14.22
CA ASP A 48 -9.31 -14.48 -15.39
C ASP A 48 -10.59 -13.57 -15.47
N THR A 49 -10.53 -12.40 -16.15
CA THR A 49 -11.41 -11.20 -16.00
C THR A 49 -11.86 -10.49 -17.29
N ASP A 50 -13.17 -10.26 -17.50
CA ASP A 50 -13.69 -9.56 -18.72
C ASP A 50 -14.93 -8.64 -18.53
N PHE A 51 -15.11 -7.98 -17.37
CA PHE A 51 -16.28 -7.11 -17.10
C PHE A 51 -15.96 -5.77 -16.40
N LEU A 52 -14.72 -5.31 -16.48
CA LEU A 52 -14.16 -4.23 -15.64
C LEU A 52 -14.61 -2.79 -15.97
N THR A 53 -15.47 -2.58 -16.95
CA THR A 53 -15.62 -1.25 -17.57
C THR A 53 -16.63 -0.32 -16.91
N ARG A 54 -17.53 -0.79 -16.03
CA ARG A 54 -18.67 0.02 -15.57
C ARG A 54 -18.62 0.58 -14.15
N ARG A 55 -17.64 0.19 -13.31
CA ARG A 55 -17.49 0.70 -11.91
C ARG A 55 -16.27 1.58 -11.67
N LEU A 56 -15.37 1.72 -12.64
CA LEU A 56 -14.11 2.47 -12.49
C LEU A 56 -14.34 4.00 -12.40
N ASP A 57 -15.36 4.52 -13.09
CA ASP A 57 -15.57 5.98 -13.22
C ASP A 57 -16.04 6.65 -11.92
N ALA A 58 -16.95 6.01 -11.17
CA ALA A 58 -17.39 6.53 -9.87
C ALA A 58 -16.27 6.52 -8.80
N TRP A 59 -15.29 5.62 -8.92
CA TRP A 59 -14.10 5.60 -8.08
C TRP A 59 -13.10 6.69 -8.48
N LEU A 60 -12.86 6.87 -9.78
CA LEU A 60 -11.98 7.92 -10.31
C LEU A 60 -12.46 9.31 -9.88
N GLU A 61 -13.76 9.60 -9.96
CA GLU A 61 -14.33 10.89 -9.54
C GLU A 61 -14.31 11.11 -8.02
N LYS A 62 -14.54 10.06 -7.21
CA LYS A 62 -14.69 10.20 -5.76
C LYS A 62 -13.36 10.10 -4.99
N TYR A 63 -12.36 9.39 -5.52
CA TYR A 63 -11.20 8.97 -4.75
C TYR A 63 -9.82 9.23 -5.39
N VAL A 64 -9.74 9.84 -6.58
CA VAL A 64 -8.49 10.42 -7.09
C VAL A 64 -8.38 11.87 -6.62
N PRO A 65 -7.70 12.16 -5.49
CA PRO A 65 -7.60 13.52 -4.98
C PRO A 65 -6.84 14.40 -5.97
N THR A 66 -7.29 15.63 -6.16
CA THR A 66 -6.55 16.68 -6.89
C THR A 66 -5.18 16.94 -6.25
N VAL A 67 -4.25 17.55 -6.99
CA VAL A 67 -2.92 17.93 -6.48
C VAL A 67 -3.02 18.71 -5.16
N SER A 68 -4.00 19.62 -5.05
CA SER A 68 -4.22 20.43 -3.84
C SER A 68 -4.81 19.64 -2.66
N GLN A 69 -5.53 18.55 -2.90
CA GLN A 69 -6.04 17.68 -1.83
C GLN A 69 -4.92 16.76 -1.32
N ARG A 70 -4.05 16.29 -2.23
CA ARG A 70 -2.87 15.47 -1.89
C ARG A 70 -1.89 16.19 -0.96
N SER A 71 -1.69 17.49 -1.13
CA SER A 71 -0.75 18.26 -0.30
C SER A 71 -1.21 18.49 1.15
N LYS A 72 -2.49 18.26 1.45
CA LYS A 72 -3.07 18.44 2.80
C LYS A 72 -3.24 17.14 3.57
N GLN A 73 -3.03 16.00 2.92
CA GLN A 73 -3.32 14.69 3.48
C GLN A 73 -2.07 14.08 4.13
N HIS A 74 -2.22 13.41 5.28
CA HIS A 74 -1.11 12.65 5.86
C HIS A 74 -0.64 11.59 4.85
N PHE A 75 0.68 11.43 4.72
CA PHE A 75 1.28 10.60 3.65
C PHE A 75 0.64 9.21 3.55
N ILE A 76 0.46 8.53 4.68
CA ILE A 76 -0.11 7.18 4.75
C ILE A 76 -1.55 7.13 4.24
N GLU A 77 -2.36 8.12 4.58
CA GLU A 77 -3.75 8.16 4.11
C GLU A 77 -3.83 8.46 2.61
N ARG A 78 -2.90 9.27 2.08
CA ARG A 78 -2.79 9.48 0.63
C ARG A 78 -2.35 8.18 -0.06
N ARG A 79 -1.40 7.46 0.53
CA ARG A 79 -0.89 6.20 -0.02
C ARG A 79 -1.95 5.11 -0.05
N ALA A 80 -2.74 4.99 1.02
CA ALA A 80 -3.88 4.07 1.08
C ALA A 80 -4.92 4.34 -0.03
N ARG A 81 -5.06 5.59 -0.48
CA ARG A 81 -5.99 5.96 -1.56
C ARG A 81 -5.42 5.76 -2.95
N ASN A 82 -4.13 6.00 -3.15
CA ASN A 82 -3.52 6.06 -4.48
C ASN A 82 -2.95 4.71 -5.00
N ILE A 83 -2.98 3.65 -4.19
CA ILE A 83 -2.46 2.33 -4.56
C ILE A 83 -3.46 1.49 -5.38
N GLY A 84 -4.70 1.97 -5.57
CA GLY A 84 -5.69 1.30 -6.43
C GLY A 84 -6.33 0.04 -5.85
N ILE A 85 -6.27 -0.13 -4.52
CA ILE A 85 -6.79 -1.30 -3.81
C ILE A 85 -8.31 -1.48 -3.93
N TYR A 86 -9.10 -0.41 -3.92
CA TYR A 86 -10.55 -0.50 -4.03
C TYR A 86 -10.98 -1.12 -5.37
N PRO A 87 -10.43 -0.70 -6.53
CA PRO A 87 -10.59 -1.43 -7.79
C PRO A 87 -10.25 -2.91 -7.67
N ILE A 88 -9.11 -3.27 -7.06
CA ILE A 88 -8.70 -4.68 -6.87
C ILE A 88 -9.73 -5.45 -6.04
N LEU A 89 -10.16 -4.90 -4.89
CA LEU A 89 -11.13 -5.56 -4.02
C LEU A 89 -12.50 -5.72 -4.69
N THR A 90 -12.92 -4.76 -5.52
CA THR A 90 -14.15 -4.93 -6.31
C THR A 90 -14.05 -6.06 -7.34
N THR A 91 -12.84 -6.45 -7.75
CA THR A 91 -12.66 -7.65 -8.59
C THR A 91 -12.87 -8.95 -7.81
N PHE A 92 -12.68 -8.96 -6.48
CA PHE A 92 -12.80 -10.17 -5.66
C PHE A 92 -14.24 -10.65 -5.50
N SER A 93 -15.19 -9.71 -5.40
CA SER A 93 -16.62 -10.02 -5.45
C SER A 93 -16.97 -10.91 -6.63
N TRP A 94 -16.27 -10.73 -7.75
CA TRP A 94 -16.49 -11.48 -8.97
C TRP A 94 -15.54 -12.68 -9.12
N GLY A 95 -14.23 -12.50 -8.94
CA GLY A 95 -13.22 -13.55 -9.12
C GLY A 95 -13.35 -14.71 -8.13
N TYR A 96 -13.86 -14.46 -6.93
CA TYR A 96 -14.12 -15.48 -5.92
C TYR A 96 -15.61 -15.80 -5.74
N GLY A 97 -16.50 -15.15 -6.50
CA GLY A 97 -17.96 -15.37 -6.43
C GLY A 97 -18.59 -14.98 -5.10
N ILE A 98 -18.01 -14.00 -4.39
CA ILE A 98 -18.49 -13.46 -3.11
C ILE A 98 -19.78 -12.66 -3.32
N LYS A 99 -20.81 -12.97 -2.52
CA LYS A 99 -22.13 -12.31 -2.51
C LYS A 99 -22.46 -11.78 -1.11
N LEU A 100 -21.69 -10.78 -0.67
CA LEU A 100 -21.92 -10.13 0.61
C LEU A 100 -23.03 -9.07 0.52
N PRO A 101 -23.89 -8.95 1.56
CA PRO A 101 -24.79 -7.82 1.72
C PRO A 101 -24.04 -6.48 1.70
N GLU A 102 -24.67 -5.42 1.19
CA GLU A 102 -24.08 -4.08 1.10
C GLU A 102 -23.57 -3.57 2.46
N TRP A 103 -24.32 -3.82 3.53
CA TRP A 103 -23.93 -3.40 4.88
C TRP A 103 -22.59 -3.98 5.34
N VAL A 104 -22.20 -5.18 4.87
CA VAL A 104 -20.93 -5.80 5.22
C VAL A 104 -19.78 -5.04 4.56
N TRP A 105 -19.96 -4.58 3.33
CA TRP A 105 -18.97 -3.75 2.64
C TRP A 105 -18.81 -2.39 3.31
N ASP A 106 -19.92 -1.80 3.76
CA ASP A 106 -19.92 -0.50 4.43
C ASP A 106 -19.57 -0.58 5.92
N HIS A 107 -19.45 -1.80 6.47
CA HIS A 107 -19.14 -1.99 7.88
C HIS A 107 -17.76 -1.42 8.21
N ASP A 108 -17.66 -0.70 9.33
CA ASP A 108 -16.42 -0.02 9.74
C ASP A 108 -15.22 -0.98 9.80
N TYR A 109 -15.42 -2.20 10.29
CA TYR A 109 -14.38 -3.24 10.34
C TYR A 109 -13.97 -3.76 8.95
N ALA A 110 -14.88 -3.83 7.98
CA ALA A 110 -14.51 -4.16 6.60
C ALA A 110 -13.71 -3.03 5.96
N GLN A 111 -14.12 -1.77 6.16
CA GLN A 111 -13.37 -0.62 5.69
C GLN A 111 -11.98 -0.50 6.35
N ALA A 112 -11.88 -0.81 7.64
CA ALA A 112 -10.61 -0.85 8.37
C ALA A 112 -9.69 -1.95 7.82
N MET A 113 -10.22 -3.17 7.61
CA MET A 113 -9.48 -4.27 6.99
C MET A 113 -8.93 -3.86 5.61
N ILE A 114 -9.79 -3.31 4.75
CA ILE A 114 -9.43 -2.83 3.40
C ILE A 114 -8.36 -1.74 3.45
N ARG A 115 -8.50 -0.78 4.37
CA ARG A 115 -7.52 0.28 4.60
C ARG A 115 -6.15 -0.30 4.93
N GLU A 116 -6.07 -1.27 5.84
CA GLU A 116 -4.77 -1.87 6.21
C GLU A 116 -4.14 -2.66 5.06
N VAL A 117 -4.95 -3.32 4.20
CA VAL A 117 -4.41 -3.92 2.96
C VAL A 117 -3.75 -2.86 2.08
N SER A 118 -4.43 -1.72 1.93
CA SER A 118 -3.97 -0.57 1.15
C SER A 118 -2.66 0.01 1.68
N VAL A 119 -2.59 0.22 3.00
CA VAL A 119 -1.41 0.74 3.69
C VAL A 119 -0.24 -0.22 3.50
N SER A 120 -0.46 -1.51 3.76
CA SER A 120 0.59 -2.53 3.64
C SER A 120 1.13 -2.66 2.21
N MET A 121 0.25 -2.65 1.19
CA MET A 121 0.69 -2.66 -0.20
C MET A 121 1.51 -1.43 -0.56
N GLY A 122 1.06 -0.24 -0.14
CA GLY A 122 1.76 1.03 -0.40
C GLY A 122 3.13 1.07 0.26
N LEU A 123 3.21 0.73 1.55
CA LEU A 123 4.47 0.71 2.30
C LEU A 123 5.46 -0.32 1.72
N TYR A 124 4.99 -1.52 1.37
CA TYR A 124 5.87 -2.51 0.76
C TYR A 124 6.33 -2.10 -0.64
N ASN A 125 5.44 -1.48 -1.43
CA ASN A 125 5.80 -0.93 -2.73
C ASN A 125 6.89 0.14 -2.59
N ASP A 126 6.77 1.03 -1.62
CA ASP A 126 7.77 2.06 -1.33
C ASP A 126 9.14 1.45 -0.99
N LEU A 127 9.19 0.36 -0.22
CA LEU A 127 10.43 -0.35 0.11
C LEU A 127 11.14 -0.92 -1.14
N VAL A 128 10.40 -1.63 -2.00
CA VAL A 128 10.99 -2.28 -3.19
C VAL A 128 11.28 -1.29 -4.32
N SER A 129 10.50 -0.22 -4.44
CA SER A 129 10.59 0.75 -5.53
C SER A 129 11.56 1.90 -5.28
N LEU A 130 12.00 2.11 -4.03
CA LEU A 130 12.82 3.24 -3.60
C LEU A 130 13.99 3.55 -4.56
N LYS A 131 14.76 2.52 -4.94
CA LYS A 131 15.91 2.71 -5.85
C LYS A 131 15.50 3.19 -7.23
N LYS A 132 14.38 2.68 -7.75
CA LYS A 132 13.82 3.10 -9.05
C LYS A 132 13.35 4.56 -8.98
N GLU A 133 12.69 4.93 -7.89
CA GLU A 133 12.09 6.25 -7.69
C GLU A 133 13.16 7.33 -7.49
N LEU A 134 14.18 7.07 -6.68
CA LEU A 134 15.28 8.03 -6.48
C LEU A 134 16.12 8.24 -7.74
N LYS A 135 16.25 7.23 -8.61
CA LYS A 135 16.88 7.41 -9.93
C LYS A 135 16.09 8.35 -10.85
N ALA A 136 14.80 8.51 -10.61
CA ALA A 136 13.91 9.39 -11.35
C ALA A 136 13.65 10.71 -10.61
N ASP A 137 14.39 11.00 -9.53
CA ASP A 137 14.19 12.15 -8.64
C ASP A 137 12.77 12.24 -8.02
N GLU A 138 12.08 11.09 -7.94
CA GLU A 138 10.79 10.94 -7.27
C GLU A 138 11.00 10.70 -5.78
N VAL A 139 10.39 11.53 -4.93
CA VAL A 139 10.47 11.42 -3.46
C VAL A 139 9.12 11.12 -2.81
N ASP A 140 8.12 10.74 -3.61
CA ASP A 140 6.79 10.40 -3.12
C ASP A 140 6.75 8.99 -2.51
N ASN A 141 7.62 8.76 -1.52
CA ASN A 141 7.94 7.48 -0.91
C ASN A 141 8.15 7.67 0.61
N ILE A 142 7.71 6.72 1.43
CA ILE A 142 7.80 6.83 2.89
C ILE A 142 9.24 7.01 3.40
N ILE A 143 10.23 6.37 2.77
CA ILE A 143 11.62 6.39 3.23
C ILE A 143 12.24 7.80 3.20
N PRO A 144 12.27 8.51 2.05
CA PRO A 144 12.74 9.89 2.01
C PRO A 144 11.99 10.78 3.00
N ILE A 145 10.67 10.61 3.12
CA ILE A 145 9.85 11.40 4.04
C ILE A 145 10.29 11.20 5.50
N LEU A 146 10.49 9.96 5.93
CA LEU A 146 10.93 9.66 7.30
C LEU A 146 12.34 10.21 7.57
N VAL A 147 13.27 10.04 6.63
CA VAL A 147 14.64 10.58 6.74
C VAL A 147 14.62 12.10 6.89
N TYR A 148 13.76 12.79 6.11
CA TYR A 148 13.66 14.24 6.17
C TYR A 148 13.03 14.72 7.48
N HIS A 149 11.87 14.20 7.86
CA HIS A 149 11.10 14.71 9.00
C HIS A 149 11.64 14.29 10.36
N HIS A 150 12.28 13.12 10.47
CA HIS A 150 12.81 12.61 11.74
C HIS A 150 14.33 12.73 11.85
N ASN A 151 15.00 13.19 10.79
CA ASN A 151 16.46 13.29 10.70
C ASN A 151 17.18 11.98 11.09
N ILE A 152 16.65 10.86 10.62
CA ILE A 152 17.17 9.50 10.88
C ILE A 152 17.97 8.97 9.68
N SER A 153 18.72 7.88 9.89
CA SER A 153 19.36 7.19 8.77
C SER A 153 18.31 6.51 7.88
N ALA A 154 18.70 6.13 6.67
CA ALA A 154 17.76 5.51 5.76
C ALA A 154 17.45 4.05 6.15
N GLN A 155 18.41 3.35 6.78
CA GLN A 155 18.14 2.05 7.40
C GLN A 155 17.16 2.18 8.58
N ASP A 156 17.27 3.24 9.41
CA ASP A 156 16.30 3.49 10.47
C ASP A 156 14.91 3.78 9.89
N ALA A 157 14.82 4.52 8.78
CA ALA A 157 13.56 4.73 8.07
C ALA A 157 12.96 3.42 7.54
N VAL A 158 13.78 2.49 7.05
CA VAL A 158 13.32 1.13 6.70
C VAL A 158 12.83 0.39 7.93
N ASN A 159 13.56 0.43 9.04
CA ASN A 159 13.15 -0.24 10.28
C ASN A 159 11.80 0.30 10.77
N VAL A 160 11.61 1.62 10.76
CA VAL A 160 10.33 2.27 11.09
C VAL A 160 9.22 1.80 10.13
N THR A 161 9.49 1.75 8.83
CA THR A 161 8.53 1.28 7.82
C THR A 161 8.14 -0.18 8.02
N LEU A 162 9.07 -1.04 8.43
CA LEU A 162 8.81 -2.44 8.78
C LEU A 162 7.93 -2.56 10.03
N GLU A 163 8.14 -1.72 11.04
CA GLU A 163 7.25 -1.67 12.21
C GLU A 163 5.85 -1.17 11.83
N MET A 164 5.74 -0.19 10.92
CA MET A 164 4.44 0.25 10.37
C MET A 164 3.72 -0.87 9.62
N LEU A 165 4.44 -1.69 8.84
CA LEU A 165 3.89 -2.87 8.18
C LEU A 165 3.38 -3.91 9.19
N LYS A 166 4.13 -4.17 10.26
CA LYS A 166 3.71 -5.07 11.34
C LYS A 166 2.44 -4.58 12.04
N GLU A 167 2.38 -3.28 12.39
CA GLU A 167 1.21 -2.72 13.06
C GLU A 167 -0.01 -2.67 12.13
N SER A 168 0.19 -2.39 10.84
CA SER A 168 -0.85 -2.50 9.81
C SER A 168 -1.43 -3.92 9.74
N TYR A 169 -0.58 -4.95 9.71
CA TYR A 169 -1.05 -6.34 9.68
C TYR A 169 -1.74 -6.78 10.99
N LYS A 170 -1.26 -6.29 12.14
CA LYS A 170 -1.94 -6.51 13.42
C LYS A 170 -3.33 -5.85 13.44
N SER A 171 -3.43 -4.62 12.92
CA SER A 171 -4.69 -3.89 12.80
C SER A 171 -5.66 -4.58 11.82
N PHE A 172 -5.13 -5.11 10.71
CA PHE A 172 -5.88 -5.96 9.78
C PHE A 172 -6.49 -7.17 10.49
N ASN A 173 -5.69 -7.97 11.19
CA ASN A 173 -6.18 -9.15 11.92
C ASN A 173 -7.24 -8.79 12.98
N ALA A 174 -7.03 -7.68 13.68
CA ALA A 174 -7.98 -7.20 14.67
C ALA A 174 -9.29 -6.68 14.03
N ALA A 175 -9.25 -6.19 12.79
CA ALA A 175 -10.44 -5.80 12.03
C ALA A 175 -11.19 -7.05 11.52
N VAL A 176 -10.47 -8.06 11.03
CA VAL A 176 -11.02 -9.36 10.62
C VAL A 176 -11.80 -9.99 11.77
N GLU A 177 -11.17 -10.15 12.95
CA GLU A 177 -11.80 -10.76 14.13
C GLU A 177 -13.08 -10.02 14.57
N ARG A 178 -13.11 -8.70 14.40
CA ARG A 178 -14.30 -7.88 14.70
C ARG A 178 -15.37 -7.99 13.63
N LEU A 179 -14.99 -8.09 12.36
CA LEU A 179 -15.92 -8.30 11.26
C LEU A 179 -16.59 -9.67 11.35
N GLU A 180 -15.83 -10.73 11.63
CA GLU A 180 -16.34 -12.09 11.82
C GLU A 180 -17.37 -12.15 12.95
N ARG A 181 -17.11 -11.48 14.08
CA ARG A 181 -18.10 -11.31 15.16
C ARG A 181 -19.34 -10.54 14.72
N ALA A 182 -19.18 -9.49 13.92
CA ALA A 182 -20.30 -8.66 13.46
C ALA A 182 -21.26 -9.46 12.55
N VAL A 183 -20.74 -10.43 11.80
CA VAL A 183 -21.55 -11.32 10.94
C VAL A 183 -21.96 -12.62 11.63
N ASP A 184 -21.77 -12.78 12.95
CA ASP A 184 -22.02 -14.06 13.60
C ASP A 184 -23.51 -14.46 13.65
N ALA A 185 -24.42 -13.49 13.56
CA ALA A 185 -25.86 -13.77 13.44
C ALA A 185 -26.32 -14.02 11.99
N GLU A 186 -25.45 -13.85 11.00
CA GLU A 186 -25.78 -13.96 9.58
C GLU A 186 -25.85 -15.42 9.09
N SER A 187 -26.33 -15.58 7.85
CA SER A 187 -26.39 -16.88 7.20
C SER A 187 -25.00 -17.48 6.98
N LYS A 188 -24.94 -18.81 6.82
CA LYS A 188 -23.67 -19.52 6.57
C LYS A 188 -22.99 -19.04 5.30
N GLU A 189 -23.77 -18.66 4.30
CA GLU A 189 -23.29 -18.12 3.03
C GLU A 189 -22.58 -16.78 3.23
N VAL A 190 -23.13 -15.89 4.06
CA VAL A 190 -22.50 -14.60 4.38
C VAL A 190 -21.19 -14.81 5.13
N LYS A 191 -21.17 -15.69 6.15
CA LYS A 191 -19.94 -15.99 6.90
C LYS A 191 -18.84 -16.58 6.00
N ARG A 192 -19.19 -17.56 5.16
CA ARG A 192 -18.29 -18.13 4.14
C ARG A 192 -17.72 -17.04 3.23
N ASP A 193 -18.58 -16.13 2.79
CA ASP A 193 -18.19 -15.07 1.85
C ASP A 193 -17.31 -14.00 2.50
N VAL A 194 -17.44 -13.77 3.81
CA VAL A 194 -16.50 -12.96 4.60
C VAL A 194 -15.15 -13.67 4.69
N GLU A 195 -15.11 -14.97 5.01
CA GLU A 195 -13.87 -15.75 5.05
C GLU A 195 -13.12 -15.67 3.71
N ILE A 196 -13.81 -15.86 2.59
CA ILE A 196 -13.21 -15.74 1.25
C ILE A 196 -12.69 -14.32 0.98
N LEU A 197 -13.39 -13.28 1.43
CA LEU A 197 -12.91 -11.89 1.30
C LEU A 197 -11.62 -11.67 2.10
N VAL A 198 -11.52 -12.23 3.31
CA VAL A 198 -10.33 -12.17 4.15
C VAL A 198 -9.17 -12.87 3.46
N ASP A 199 -9.38 -14.08 2.94
CA ASP A 199 -8.38 -14.82 2.18
C ASP A 199 -7.89 -14.04 0.96
N ALA A 200 -8.81 -13.44 0.19
CA ALA A 200 -8.46 -12.62 -0.97
C ALA A 200 -7.62 -11.38 -0.58
N CYS A 201 -7.89 -10.76 0.57
CA CYS A 201 -7.07 -9.68 1.10
C CYS A 201 -5.65 -10.16 1.44
N VAL A 202 -5.52 -11.33 2.06
CA VAL A 202 -4.22 -11.95 2.37
C VAL A 202 -3.47 -12.31 1.08
N ASP A 203 -4.16 -12.89 0.09
CA ASP A 203 -3.62 -13.18 -1.24
C ASP A 203 -3.08 -11.93 -1.91
N THR A 204 -3.76 -10.80 -1.75
CA THR A 204 -3.29 -9.50 -2.27
C THR A 204 -1.98 -9.08 -1.62
N LEU A 205 -1.90 -9.19 -0.29
CA LEU A 205 -0.72 -8.81 0.47
C LEU A 205 0.49 -9.67 0.10
N VAL A 206 0.31 -10.99 0.09
CA VAL A 206 1.35 -11.97 -0.24
C VAL A 206 1.72 -11.90 -1.72
N GLY A 207 0.72 -11.77 -2.59
CA GLY A 207 0.89 -11.64 -4.03
C GLY A 207 1.66 -10.38 -4.40
N ASN A 208 1.36 -9.24 -3.76
CA ASN A 208 2.11 -8.00 -3.95
C ASN A 208 3.60 -8.16 -3.61
N VAL A 209 3.89 -8.83 -2.49
CA VAL A 209 5.28 -9.13 -2.08
C VAL A 209 5.94 -10.05 -3.09
N THR A 210 5.33 -11.20 -3.35
CA THR A 210 5.88 -12.24 -4.22
C THR A 210 6.13 -11.71 -5.63
N TRP A 211 5.17 -11.00 -6.20
CA TRP A 211 5.31 -10.38 -7.51
C TRP A 211 6.44 -9.35 -7.53
N SER A 212 6.49 -8.47 -6.54
CA SER A 212 7.53 -7.42 -6.45
C SER A 212 8.95 -7.97 -6.39
N LEU A 213 9.13 -9.15 -5.79
CA LEU A 213 10.42 -9.83 -5.71
C LEU A 213 10.72 -10.68 -6.95
N ALA A 214 9.70 -11.26 -7.59
CA ALA A 214 9.87 -12.13 -8.75
C ALA A 214 10.13 -11.37 -10.05
N ILE A 215 9.59 -10.16 -10.20
CA ILE A 215 9.65 -9.44 -11.47
C ILE A 215 10.80 -8.41 -11.51
N PRO A 216 11.49 -8.25 -12.66
CA PRO A 216 12.69 -7.41 -12.77
C PRO A 216 12.39 -5.89 -12.82
N ARG A 217 11.16 -5.47 -12.46
CA ARG A 217 10.75 -4.06 -12.49
C ARG A 217 11.42 -3.22 -11.41
N TYR A 218 11.71 -3.81 -10.25
CA TYR A 218 12.20 -3.07 -9.07
C TYR A 218 13.61 -3.46 -8.67
N LEU A 219 13.88 -4.77 -8.61
CA LEU A 219 15.14 -5.31 -8.12
C LEU A 219 15.80 -6.20 -9.18
N PRO A 220 17.11 -6.01 -9.47
CA PRO A 220 17.86 -6.98 -10.25
C PRO A 220 18.05 -8.27 -9.43
N ARG A 221 18.27 -9.41 -10.10
CA ARG A 221 18.53 -10.70 -9.43
C ARG A 221 19.69 -10.65 -8.43
N THR A 222 20.65 -9.74 -8.62
CA THR A 222 21.80 -9.55 -7.74
C THR A 222 21.46 -8.90 -6.39
N ALA A 223 20.23 -8.43 -6.19
CA ALA A 223 19.79 -7.87 -4.91
C ALA A 223 19.47 -8.93 -3.84
N PHE A 224 19.35 -10.21 -4.25
CA PHE A 224 18.97 -11.31 -3.37
C PHE A 224 20.18 -12.14 -2.96
N SER A 225 20.17 -12.67 -1.73
CA SER A 225 21.12 -13.68 -1.27
C SER A 225 20.58 -15.10 -1.55
N ASP A 226 21.47 -16.05 -1.81
CA ASP A 226 21.10 -17.41 -2.22
C ASP A 226 20.07 -18.04 -1.27
N GLY A 227 18.86 -18.27 -1.78
CA GLY A 227 17.76 -18.94 -1.08
C GLY A 227 16.93 -18.06 -0.13
N SER A 228 17.19 -16.76 0.00
CA SER A 228 16.39 -15.85 0.83
C SER A 228 15.61 -14.84 -0.02
N LEU A 229 14.37 -14.54 0.39
CA LEU A 229 13.56 -13.45 -0.19
C LEU A 229 13.90 -12.08 0.42
N GLY A 230 14.82 -12.05 1.39
CA GLY A 230 15.42 -10.81 1.86
C GLY A 230 16.35 -10.23 0.80
N PHE A 231 16.36 -8.91 0.68
CA PHE A 231 17.14 -8.23 -0.34
C PHE A 231 17.95 -7.07 0.23
N GLN A 232 19.06 -6.77 -0.44
CA GLN A 232 19.88 -5.61 -0.16
C GLN A 232 20.28 -4.88 -1.44
N PHE A 233 20.39 -3.55 -1.37
CA PHE A 233 20.94 -2.75 -2.45
C PHE A 233 21.59 -1.47 -1.94
N VAL A 234 22.57 -0.99 -2.72
CA VAL A 234 23.13 0.36 -2.58
C VAL A 234 22.30 1.33 -3.42
N LEU A 235 21.93 2.46 -2.83
CA LEU A 235 21.25 3.57 -3.49
C LEU A 235 22.18 4.44 -4.34
#